data_AF-A0A9P0DGG8-F1
#
_entry.id   AF-A0A9P0DGG8-F1
#
_cell.length_a   1.000
_cell.length_b   1.000
_cell.length_c   1.000
_cell.angle_alpha   90.00
_cell.angle_beta   90.00
_cell.angle_gamma   90.00
#
_symmetry.space_group_name_H-M   'P 1'
#
loop_
_entity.id
_entity.type
_entity.pdbx_description
1 polymer ?
#
loop_
_entity_poly.entity_id
_entity_poly.type
_entity_poly.pdbx_seq_one_letter_code
_entity_poly.pdbx_strand_id
1 'polypeptide(L)'
;MEQKPKIDPGWNDPPMLNYTAMNPPPKTRITNKRVAFPISDGNSTIKSNLLSSSSPPSMPPLATLPTSILHSETTKENICKFLKNEEAKQNFSEIWETGKFSEECKCDIESLARAMIEQDLVTVRNIKDKLILQSNDLCGQWLNDINL
;
A
#
# COMPACT_ATOMS: atom_id res chain seq x y z
N MET A 1 28.10 35.54 -8.58
CA MET A 1 28.29 34.51 -7.53
C MET A 1 27.43 33.32 -7.92
N GLU A 2 28.02 32.34 -8.60
CA GLU A 2 27.35 31.11 -9.01
C GLU A 2 27.13 30.21 -7.79
N GLN A 3 25.87 29.89 -7.49
CA GLN A 3 25.53 28.91 -6.45
C GLN A 3 25.49 27.52 -7.09
N LYS A 4 26.38 26.62 -6.65
CA LYS A 4 26.36 25.20 -7.03
C LYS A 4 25.08 24.54 -6.50
N PRO A 5 24.40 23.67 -7.27
CA PRO A 5 23.28 22.89 -6.76
C PRO A 5 23.76 21.96 -5.64
N LYS A 6 22.99 21.88 -4.56
CA LYS A 6 23.19 20.94 -3.45
C LYS A 6 23.07 19.52 -4.02
N ILE A 7 24.19 18.81 -4.13
CA ILE A 7 24.23 17.37 -4.40
C ILE A 7 23.45 16.68 -3.27
N ASP A 8 22.35 16.03 -3.65
CA ASP A 8 21.58 15.12 -2.80
C ASP A 8 22.53 14.00 -2.33
N PRO A 9 22.59 13.64 -1.03
CA PRO A 9 23.66 12.80 -0.51
C PRO A 9 23.44 11.34 -0.92
N GLY A 10 23.79 10.99 -2.16
CA GLY A 10 24.27 9.68 -2.63
C GLY A 10 23.50 8.42 -2.23
N TRP A 11 22.29 8.56 -1.68
CA TRP A 11 21.53 7.47 -1.07
C TRP A 11 20.81 6.62 -2.11
N ASN A 12 20.81 7.05 -3.36
CA ASN A 12 20.14 6.38 -4.47
C ASN A 12 21.12 5.82 -5.52
N ASP A 13 22.43 5.82 -5.25
CA ASP A 13 23.37 5.13 -6.13
C ASP A 13 23.49 3.66 -5.70
N PRO A 14 22.96 2.71 -6.49
CA PRO A 14 23.13 1.30 -6.19
C PRO A 14 24.62 0.95 -6.24
N PRO A 15 25.08 0.00 -5.41
CA PRO A 15 26.48 -0.42 -5.42
C PRO A 15 26.85 -0.95 -6.80
N MET A 16 27.88 -0.36 -7.41
CA MET A 16 28.42 -0.85 -8.66
C MET A 16 29.12 -2.19 -8.43
N LEU A 17 28.49 -3.28 -8.88
CA LEU A 17 29.07 -4.61 -8.85
C LEU A 17 30.13 -4.73 -9.95
N ASN A 18 31.41 -4.75 -9.55
CA ASN A 18 32.54 -4.91 -10.46
C ASN A 18 32.73 -6.38 -10.88
N TYR A 19 32.15 -6.77 -12.00
CA TYR A 19 32.37 -8.08 -12.60
C TYR A 19 33.65 -8.06 -13.45
N THR A 20 34.62 -8.88 -13.09
CA THR A 20 35.84 -9.11 -13.88
C THR A 20 35.81 -10.53 -14.45
N ALA A 21 36.59 -10.80 -15.51
CA ALA A 21 36.68 -12.16 -16.08
C ALA A 21 37.16 -13.21 -15.06
N MET A 22 37.86 -12.78 -13.99
CA MET A 22 38.29 -13.63 -12.87
C MET A 22 37.22 -13.81 -11.78
N ASN A 23 36.17 -12.99 -11.78
CA ASN A 23 35.06 -13.08 -10.83
C ASN A 23 33.71 -12.97 -11.58
N PRO A 24 33.38 -13.98 -12.40
CA PRO A 24 32.16 -13.98 -13.19
C PRO A 24 30.94 -13.92 -12.27
N PRO A 25 29.83 -13.30 -12.71
CA PRO A 25 28.60 -13.26 -11.93
C PRO A 25 28.23 -14.68 -11.46
N PRO A 26 27.83 -14.85 -10.18
CA PRO A 26 27.35 -16.14 -9.71
C PRO A 26 26.25 -16.65 -10.65
N LYS A 27 26.46 -17.78 -11.31
CA LYS A 27 25.42 -18.51 -12.07
C LYS A 27 24.42 -19.16 -11.12
N THR A 28 24.11 -18.52 -10.00
CA THR A 28 22.96 -18.87 -9.19
C THR A 28 21.77 -18.65 -10.10
N ARG A 29 21.22 -19.76 -10.59
CA ARG A 29 19.92 -19.82 -11.24
C ARG A 29 18.97 -19.12 -10.30
N ILE A 30 18.73 -17.83 -10.55
CA ILE A 30 17.60 -17.09 -10.03
C ILE A 30 16.40 -17.85 -10.59
N THR A 31 15.97 -18.86 -9.84
CA THR A 31 14.61 -19.33 -9.92
C THR A 31 13.82 -18.16 -9.39
N ASN A 32 13.45 -17.26 -10.30
CA ASN A 32 12.32 -16.39 -10.08
C ASN A 32 11.26 -17.29 -9.44
N LYS A 33 10.92 -17.04 -8.17
CA LYS A 33 9.77 -17.65 -7.50
C LYS A 33 8.48 -17.06 -8.09
N ARG A 34 8.42 -17.02 -9.42
CA ARG A 34 7.16 -16.94 -10.14
C ARG A 34 6.39 -18.15 -9.66
N VAL A 35 5.30 -17.87 -8.95
CA VAL A 35 4.25 -18.83 -8.68
C VAL A 35 3.87 -19.42 -10.04
N ALA A 36 4.44 -20.58 -10.35
CA ALA A 36 4.12 -21.30 -11.56
C ALA A 36 2.85 -22.09 -11.25
N PHE A 37 1.74 -21.65 -11.81
CA PHE A 37 0.53 -22.45 -11.83
C PHE A 37 0.83 -23.73 -12.63
N PRO A 38 0.38 -24.91 -12.16
CA PRO A 38 0.61 -26.15 -12.88
C PRO A 38 -0.08 -26.08 -14.24
N ILE A 39 0.73 -26.05 -15.31
CA ILE A 39 0.26 -26.31 -16.67
C ILE A 39 0.11 -27.82 -16.76
N SER A 40 -1.13 -28.31 -16.81
CA SER A 40 -1.44 -29.71 -17.09
C SER A 40 -1.15 -30.00 -18.56
N ASP A 41 0.11 -30.15 -18.91
CA ASP A 41 0.49 -30.74 -20.19
C ASP A 41 0.48 -32.26 -20.03
N GLY A 42 -0.56 -32.86 -20.60
CA GLY A 42 -0.69 -34.29 -20.70
C GLY A 42 0.47 -34.90 -21.49
N ASN A 43 1.08 -35.90 -20.87
CA ASN A 43 1.74 -37.04 -21.50
C ASN A 43 3.21 -36.87 -21.93
N SER A 44 4.15 -37.25 -21.07
CA SER A 44 5.10 -38.34 -21.37
C SER A 44 5.94 -38.77 -20.16
N THR A 45 5.77 -40.04 -19.84
CA THR A 45 6.54 -40.99 -19.03
C THR A 45 8.02 -40.68 -18.77
N ILE A 46 8.42 -40.46 -17.51
CA ILE A 46 9.69 -41.00 -16.94
C ILE A 46 9.46 -41.38 -15.46
N LYS A 47 9.79 -42.63 -15.14
CA LYS A 47 9.77 -43.26 -13.81
C LYS A 47 11.01 -42.87 -13.00
N SER A 48 10.87 -42.62 -11.70
CA SER A 48 11.75 -43.21 -10.66
C SER A 48 11.30 -42.84 -9.23
N ASN A 49 11.48 -43.82 -8.35
CA ASN A 49 11.14 -43.95 -6.93
C ASN A 49 11.39 -42.73 -6.03
N LEU A 50 10.55 -42.55 -4.99
CA LEU A 50 10.87 -42.78 -3.57
C LEU A 50 9.82 -42.14 -2.62
N LEU A 51 9.43 -42.93 -1.61
CA LEU A 51 9.11 -42.55 -0.23
C LEU A 51 7.78 -41.83 0.12
N SER A 52 7.06 -42.52 1.03
CA SER A 52 6.27 -41.96 2.15
C SER A 52 4.96 -41.23 1.83
N SER A 53 3.87 -41.98 1.72
CA SER A 53 2.51 -41.45 1.77
C SER A 53 2.06 -41.16 3.22
N SER A 54 2.51 -40.05 3.79
CA SER A 54 1.77 -39.38 4.87
C SER A 54 0.64 -38.58 4.23
N SER A 55 -0.61 -38.88 4.59
CA SER A 55 -1.77 -38.09 4.16
C SER A 55 -1.59 -36.60 4.53
N PRO A 56 -1.90 -35.65 3.63
CA PRO A 56 -1.81 -34.24 3.97
C PRO A 56 -2.85 -33.88 5.04
N PRO A 57 -2.55 -32.96 5.97
CA PRO A 57 -3.56 -32.40 6.84
C PRO A 57 -4.59 -31.64 5.99
N SER A 58 -5.87 -31.87 6.27
CA SER A 58 -6.97 -31.09 5.71
C SER A 58 -6.82 -29.64 6.15
N MET A 59 -6.39 -28.76 5.25
CA MET A 59 -6.35 -27.32 5.52
C MET A 59 -7.77 -26.75 5.49
N PRO A 60 -8.14 -25.88 6.44
CA PRO A 60 -9.35 -25.08 6.30
C PRO A 60 -9.24 -24.16 5.07
N PRO A 61 -10.36 -23.81 4.43
CA PRO A 61 -10.36 -22.96 3.25
C PRO A 61 -9.70 -21.61 3.61
N LEU A 62 -8.56 -21.35 2.97
CA LEU A 62 -7.88 -20.07 3.04
C LEU A 62 -8.69 -19.09 2.18
N ALA A 63 -9.42 -18.19 2.83
CA ALA A 63 -10.10 -17.10 2.16
C ALA A 63 -9.06 -16.24 1.42
N THR A 64 -9.01 -16.39 0.10
CA THR A 64 -8.38 -15.47 -0.83
C THR A 64 -9.16 -14.17 -0.84
N LEU A 65 -8.53 -13.06 -0.44
CA LEU A 65 -8.86 -11.72 -0.96
C LEU A 65 -7.58 -10.87 -1.04
N PRO A 66 -7.39 -10.08 -2.11
CA PRO A 66 -6.26 -9.16 -2.25
C PRO A 66 -6.49 -7.93 -1.34
N THR A 67 -5.69 -7.80 -0.29
CA THR A 67 -5.83 -6.80 0.79
C THR A 67 -5.50 -5.35 0.39
N SER A 68 -5.16 -5.07 -0.87
CA SER A 68 -4.85 -3.71 -1.34
C SER A 68 -6.07 -2.92 -1.81
N ILE A 69 -7.19 -3.57 -2.16
CA ILE A 69 -8.42 -2.87 -2.59
C ILE A 69 -9.38 -2.64 -1.41
N LEU A 70 -9.31 -3.49 -0.37
CA LEU A 70 -10.20 -3.40 0.80
C LEU A 70 -9.91 -2.19 1.71
N HIS A 71 -8.68 -1.67 1.72
CA HIS A 71 -8.29 -0.58 2.63
C HIS A 71 -8.88 0.78 2.23
N SER A 72 -8.99 1.11 0.93
CA SER A 72 -9.45 2.43 0.49
C SER A 72 -10.95 2.64 0.72
N GLU A 73 -11.78 1.63 0.46
CA GLU A 73 -13.23 1.67 0.76
C GLU A 73 -13.47 1.77 2.26
N THR A 74 -12.69 1.02 3.06
CA THR A 74 -12.79 1.06 4.52
C THR A 74 -12.49 2.46 5.07
N THR A 75 -11.47 3.14 4.53
CA THR A 75 -11.11 4.51 4.94
C THR A 75 -12.23 5.50 4.63
N LYS A 76 -12.79 5.43 3.42
CA LYS A 76 -13.89 6.31 3.01
C LYS A 76 -15.10 6.15 3.93
N GLU A 77 -15.52 4.92 4.18
CA GLU A 77 -16.64 4.64 5.09
C GLU A 77 -16.37 5.13 6.51
N ASN A 78 -15.15 4.97 7.01
CA ASN A 78 -14.79 5.39 8.36
C ASN A 78 -14.90 6.91 8.51
N ILE A 79 -14.34 7.69 7.58
CA ILE A 79 -14.48 9.16 7.60
C ILE A 79 -15.96 9.57 7.51
N CYS A 80 -16.72 8.98 6.59
CA CYS A 80 -18.14 9.28 6.41
C CYS A 80 -19.01 9.00 7.65
N LYS A 81 -18.60 8.10 8.56
CA LYS A 81 -19.29 7.85 9.83
C LYS A 81 -19.16 9.02 10.81
N PHE A 82 -18.04 9.74 10.78
CA PHE A 82 -17.77 10.84 11.72
C PHE A 82 -18.21 12.22 11.22
N LEU A 83 -18.54 12.33 9.92
CA LEU A 83 -19.11 13.55 9.34
C LEU A 83 -20.59 13.69 9.74
N LYS A 84 -20.97 14.87 10.26
CA LYS A 84 -22.38 15.16 10.61
C LYS A 84 -23.22 15.53 9.40
N ASN A 85 -22.63 16.32 8.50
CA ASN A 85 -23.33 16.89 7.37
C ASN A 85 -23.33 15.91 6.18
N GLU A 86 -24.48 15.74 5.54
CA GLU A 86 -24.59 14.90 4.33
C GLU A 86 -23.85 15.54 3.15
N GLU A 87 -23.88 16.87 3.06
CA GLU A 87 -23.16 17.62 2.02
C GLU A 87 -21.64 17.39 2.11
N ALA A 88 -21.08 17.38 3.32
CA ALA A 88 -19.66 17.08 3.53
C ALA A 88 -19.29 15.64 3.14
N LYS A 89 -20.18 14.66 3.40
CA LYS A 89 -19.96 13.26 2.98
C LYS A 89 -19.95 13.12 1.47
N GLN A 90 -20.87 13.82 0.81
CA GLN A 90 -20.97 13.82 -0.65
C GLN A 90 -19.74 14.45 -1.28
N ASN A 91 -19.32 15.62 -0.77
CA ASN A 91 -18.14 16.34 -1.22
C ASN A 91 -16.86 15.51 -1.05
N PHE A 92 -16.63 14.96 0.14
CA PHE A 92 -15.50 14.06 0.39
C PHE A 92 -15.53 12.85 -0.55
N SER A 93 -16.69 12.22 -0.73
CA SER A 93 -16.83 11.07 -1.63
C SER A 93 -16.50 11.43 -3.09
N GLU A 94 -16.97 12.57 -3.58
CA GLU A 94 -16.66 13.03 -4.93
C GLU A 94 -15.16 13.28 -5.12
N ILE A 95 -14.51 13.97 -4.17
CA ILE A 95 -13.06 14.24 -4.24
C ILE A 95 -12.25 12.92 -4.15
N TRP A 96 -12.73 11.97 -3.35
CA TRP A 96 -12.12 10.65 -3.20
C TRP A 96 -12.19 9.82 -4.49
N GLU A 97 -13.38 9.71 -5.09
CA GLU A 97 -13.60 8.95 -6.34
C GLU A 97 -12.93 9.61 -7.56
N THR A 98 -12.88 10.94 -7.59
CA THR A 98 -12.18 11.67 -8.66
C THR A 98 -10.65 11.53 -8.58
N GLY A 99 -10.12 10.97 -7.49
CA GLY A 99 -8.70 10.74 -7.30
C GLY A 99 -7.88 12.03 -7.22
N LYS A 100 -8.51 13.15 -6.82
CA LYS A 100 -7.85 14.46 -6.71
C LYS A 100 -6.88 14.54 -5.53
N PHE A 101 -6.99 13.64 -4.56
CA PHE A 101 -6.06 13.56 -3.45
C PHE A 101 -4.69 13.04 -3.92
N SER A 102 -3.64 13.77 -3.54
CA SER A 102 -2.27 13.25 -3.63
C SER A 102 -2.10 12.01 -2.73
N GLU A 103 -1.12 11.18 -3.04
CA GLU A 103 -0.81 9.98 -2.23
C GLU A 103 -0.48 10.35 -0.77
N GLU A 104 0.19 11.48 -0.54
CA GLU A 104 0.44 12.01 0.81
C GLU A 104 -0.87 12.35 1.54
N CYS A 105 -1.80 13.05 0.87
CA CYS A 105 -3.11 13.37 1.44
C CYS A 105 -3.91 12.11 1.77
N LYS A 106 -3.91 11.10 0.90
CA LYS A 106 -4.58 9.83 1.17
C LYS A 106 -4.02 9.16 2.42
N CYS A 107 -2.69 9.12 2.56
CA CYS A 107 -2.04 8.53 3.72
C CYS A 107 -2.37 9.28 5.02
N ASP A 108 -2.46 10.61 4.97
CA ASP A 108 -2.89 11.43 6.09
C ASP A 108 -4.39 11.21 6.42
N ILE A 109 -5.26 11.10 5.41
CA ILE A 109 -6.68 10.79 5.60
C ILE A 109 -6.88 9.38 6.21
N GLU A 110 -6.07 8.40 5.80
CA GLU A 110 -6.06 7.06 6.39
C GLU A 110 -5.62 7.11 7.86
N SER A 111 -4.58 7.88 8.15
CA SER A 111 -4.08 8.08 9.51
C SER A 111 -5.12 8.80 10.38
N LEU A 112 -5.84 9.77 9.80
CA LEU A 112 -6.97 10.45 10.43
C LEU A 112 -8.07 9.45 10.78
N ALA A 113 -8.51 8.63 9.82
CA ALA A 113 -9.54 7.63 10.04
C ALA A 113 -9.16 6.65 11.16
N ARG A 114 -7.90 6.22 11.20
CA ARG A 114 -7.38 5.35 12.27
C ARG A 114 -7.40 6.04 13.63
N ALA A 115 -6.89 7.27 13.72
CA ALA A 115 -6.87 8.02 14.97
C ALA A 115 -8.29 8.30 15.53
N MET A 116 -9.28 8.48 14.64
CA MET A 116 -10.68 8.63 15.04
C MET A 116 -11.28 7.35 15.61
N ILE A 117 -10.91 6.18 15.07
CA ILE A 117 -11.33 4.87 15.62
C ILE A 117 -10.69 4.64 17.00
N GLU A 118 -9.43 5.02 17.16
CA GLU A 118 -8.69 4.93 18.42
C GLU A 118 -9.09 6.01 19.44
N GLN A 119 -9.96 6.95 19.06
CA GLN A 119 -10.39 8.10 19.85
C GLN A 119 -9.24 9.01 20.34
N ASP A 120 -8.13 9.05 19.61
CA ASP A 120 -7.01 9.94 19.90
C ASP A 120 -7.23 11.34 19.30
N LEU A 121 -7.93 12.18 20.05
CA LEU A 121 -8.26 13.56 19.64
C LEU A 121 -7.04 14.44 19.37
N VAL A 122 -5.89 14.16 20.01
CA VAL A 122 -4.67 14.95 19.81
C VAL A 122 -4.11 14.67 18.42
N THR A 123 -4.00 13.39 18.07
CA THR A 123 -3.54 12.97 16.75
C THR A 123 -4.52 13.40 15.66
N VAL A 124 -5.84 13.27 15.89
CA VAL A 124 -6.86 13.72 14.94
C VAL A 124 -6.75 15.23 14.68
N ARG A 125 -6.56 16.06 15.72
CA ARG A 125 -6.38 17.51 15.55
C ARG A 125 -5.10 17.83 14.78
N ASN A 126 -3.97 17.20 15.12
CA ASN A 126 -2.71 17.42 14.42
C ASN A 126 -2.80 17.07 12.93
N ILE A 127 -3.44 15.94 12.59
CA ILE A 127 -3.62 15.52 11.21
C ILE A 127 -4.60 16.45 10.49
N LYS A 128 -5.67 16.89 11.17
CA LYS A 128 -6.62 17.88 10.65
C LYS A 128 -5.90 19.18 10.26
N ASP A 129 -5.09 19.73 11.16
CA ASP A 129 -4.35 20.96 10.92
C ASP A 129 -3.32 20.80 9.79
N LYS A 130 -2.67 19.63 9.71
CA LYS A 130 -1.75 19.28 8.62
C LYS A 130 -2.47 19.24 7.26
N LEU A 131 -3.63 18.59 7.18
CA LEU A 131 -4.43 18.49 5.96
C LEU A 131 -4.96 19.85 5.51
N ILE A 132 -5.36 20.71 6.44
CA ILE A 132 -5.76 22.10 6.14
C ILE A 132 -4.56 22.88 5.58
N LEU A 133 -3.38 22.73 6.15
CA LEU A 133 -2.21 23.48 5.70
C LEU A 133 -1.71 23.04 4.32
N GLN A 134 -1.81 21.74 4.01
CA GLN A 134 -1.35 21.18 2.74
C GLN A 134 -2.38 21.26 1.61
N SER A 135 -3.66 21.13 1.93
CA SER A 135 -4.73 20.97 0.92
C SER A 135 -6.03 21.61 1.39
N ASN A 136 -5.96 22.84 1.89
CA ASN A 136 -7.12 23.59 2.38
C ASN A 136 -8.27 23.61 1.37
N ASP A 137 -7.96 23.80 0.09
CA ASP A 137 -8.95 23.97 -0.97
C ASP A 137 -9.82 22.73 -1.19
N LEU A 138 -9.26 21.54 -0.93
CA LEU A 138 -9.92 20.24 -1.09
C LEU A 138 -10.47 19.70 0.23
N CYS A 139 -9.72 19.87 1.32
CA CYS A 139 -10.00 19.28 2.61
C CYS A 139 -10.89 20.18 3.47
N GLY A 140 -10.74 21.49 3.38
CA GLY A 140 -11.33 22.45 4.32
C GLY A 140 -12.86 22.42 4.38
N GLN A 141 -13.53 22.09 3.27
CA GLN A 141 -15.00 22.05 3.22
C GLN A 141 -15.59 20.93 4.09
N TRP A 142 -15.01 19.73 4.07
CA TRP A 142 -15.53 18.59 4.83
C TRP A 142 -14.80 18.37 6.17
N LEU A 143 -13.53 18.80 6.32
CA LEU A 143 -12.77 18.66 7.58
C LEU A 143 -13.38 19.45 8.76
N ASN A 144 -14.07 20.55 8.47
CA ASN A 144 -14.70 21.37 9.49
C ASN A 144 -15.95 20.71 10.09
N ASP A 145 -16.58 19.79 9.35
CA ASP A 145 -17.76 19.05 9.77
C ASP A 145 -17.45 17.75 10.53
N ILE A 146 -16.16 17.45 10.72
CA ILE A 146 -15.72 16.34 11.55
C ILE A 146 -16.04 16.64 13.01
N ASN A 147 -16.80 15.75 13.64
CA ASN A 147 -17.07 15.81 15.07
C ASN A 147 -15.84 15.34 15.85
N LEU A 148 -15.22 16.25 16.62
CA LEU A 148 -14.15 15.94 17.58
C LEU A 148 -14.73 15.91 19.01
#